data_AF-A0A5D5AQA3-F1
#
_entry.id   AF-A0A5D5AQA3-F1
#
_cell.length_a   1.000
_cell.length_b   1.000
_cell.length_c   1.000
_cell.angle_alpha   90.00
_cell.angle_beta   90.00
_cell.angle_gamma   90.00
#
_symmetry.space_group_name_H-M   'P 1'
#
loop_
_entity.id
_entity.type
_entity.pdbx_description
1 polymer ?
#
loop_
_entity_poly.entity_id
_entity_poly.type
_entity_poly.pdbx_seq_one_letter_code
_entity_poly.pdbx_strand_id
1 'polypeptide(L)'
;MSQSFDHEVAIVGAGPAGIGTGVALSSLDVEFVVLERDRIGASFRQWPAEMRLLTPSFPANAFGVRDLNAITPDTSPGLALDCEHPTGDQYADYLEAIAEYHELPIETGVDVDRVVPDDRAADAEDSVGFTLETSDGSIRTRYVIWAAGQYQYPTDGAIPGSSHAVHVSSIDSWAHHADTVGADLAADDRDPGSTRVDESPPTAADGAGVAVPPSDDVAVIGGAESGIDAALGLSETGLSVTVLDEEGTWQYRSPDPSEVLSPRTNERLEAALADDRPIELVPGARVDRIERVRPTDDQADDIADVDEGYDVFTADGERVRSRTPPVLATGFEGSLTLVEDLFAFDGEFPELTDCDESTATPGLFLVGPQVAHDGQQFCFIYKFRQRFAVVAETIGERLGADVDPLSEYREKEMFLEDLDCCEPDYCDC
;
A
#
# COMPACT_ATOMS: atom_id res chain seq x y z
N MET A 1 -25.15 -31.05 -20.99
CA MET A 1 -24.24 -30.24 -21.84
C MET A 1 -23.32 -29.58 -20.85
N SER A 2 -22.04 -29.95 -20.85
CA SER A 2 -21.05 -29.23 -20.03
C SER A 2 -21.10 -27.77 -20.49
N GLN A 3 -21.36 -26.84 -19.58
CA GLN A 3 -21.28 -25.41 -19.89
C GLN A 3 -19.78 -25.12 -20.05
N SER A 4 -19.35 -24.62 -21.22
CA SER A 4 -17.93 -24.32 -21.41
C SER A 4 -17.57 -23.06 -20.65
N PHE A 5 -16.43 -23.09 -19.96
CA PHE A 5 -15.80 -21.89 -19.44
C PHE A 5 -15.11 -21.13 -20.57
N ASP A 6 -14.98 -19.81 -20.41
CA ASP A 6 -14.18 -18.97 -21.31
C ASP A 6 -12.68 -19.19 -21.01
N HIS A 7 -12.33 -19.39 -19.74
CA HIS A 7 -11.00 -19.78 -19.27
C HIS A 7 -11.09 -20.79 -18.11
N GLU A 8 -10.06 -21.60 -17.86
CA GLU A 8 -10.05 -22.44 -16.66
C GLU A 8 -9.75 -21.63 -15.39
N VAL A 9 -8.91 -20.60 -15.49
CA VAL A 9 -8.54 -19.72 -14.37
C VAL A 9 -8.60 -18.25 -14.78
N ALA A 10 -9.16 -17.39 -13.92
CA ALA A 10 -9.07 -15.95 -14.06
C ALA A 10 -8.28 -15.36 -12.88
N ILE A 11 -7.25 -14.57 -13.16
CA ILE A 11 -6.49 -13.81 -12.17
C ILE A 11 -6.95 -12.36 -12.23
N VAL A 12 -7.41 -11.79 -11.12
CA VAL A 12 -7.89 -10.40 -11.07
C VAL A 12 -6.81 -9.49 -10.51
N GLY A 13 -6.20 -8.68 -11.37
CA GLY A 13 -5.15 -7.71 -11.06
C GLY A 13 -3.78 -8.09 -11.65
N ALA A 14 -3.14 -7.18 -12.39
CA ALA A 14 -1.80 -7.36 -12.98
C ALA A 14 -0.71 -6.62 -12.18
N GLY A 15 -0.79 -6.73 -10.85
CA GLY A 15 0.28 -6.36 -9.92
C GLY A 15 1.31 -7.50 -9.73
N PRO A 16 2.24 -7.36 -8.78
CA PRO A 16 3.27 -8.36 -8.48
C PRO A 16 2.70 -9.74 -8.21
N ALA A 17 1.58 -9.79 -7.48
CA ALA A 17 0.89 -11.02 -7.13
C ALA A 17 0.25 -11.71 -8.34
N GLY A 18 -0.45 -10.95 -9.18
CA GLY A 18 -1.08 -11.51 -10.38
C GLY A 18 -0.07 -11.94 -11.44
N ILE A 19 0.95 -11.12 -11.71
CA ILE A 19 2.01 -11.47 -12.66
C ILE A 19 2.81 -12.67 -12.15
N GLY A 20 3.21 -12.69 -10.87
CA GLY A 20 3.98 -13.80 -10.30
C GLY A 20 3.22 -15.13 -10.32
N THR A 21 1.94 -15.12 -9.97
CA THR A 21 1.07 -16.31 -10.08
C THR A 21 0.82 -16.71 -11.52
N GLY A 22 0.65 -15.75 -12.43
CA GLY A 22 0.55 -16.00 -13.87
C GLY A 22 1.79 -16.70 -14.43
N VAL A 23 2.99 -16.31 -14.00
CA VAL A 23 4.23 -17.01 -14.37
C VAL A 23 4.25 -18.44 -13.82
N ALA A 24 3.85 -18.65 -12.56
CA ALA A 24 3.77 -20.00 -11.99
C ALA A 24 2.78 -20.87 -12.77
N LEU A 25 1.59 -20.37 -13.10
CA LEU A 25 0.60 -21.07 -13.92
C LEU A 25 1.08 -21.31 -15.35
N SER A 26 1.86 -20.40 -15.95
CA SER A 26 2.40 -20.58 -17.31
C SER A 26 3.41 -21.74 -17.42
N SER A 27 3.96 -22.18 -16.29
CA SER A 27 4.79 -23.38 -16.24
C SER A 27 3.97 -24.67 -16.28
N LEU A 28 2.66 -24.57 -16.09
CA LEU A 28 1.68 -25.65 -16.16
C LEU A 28 0.92 -25.58 -17.49
N ASP A 29 0.44 -26.71 -17.99
CA ASP A 29 -0.48 -26.76 -19.16
C ASP A 29 -1.92 -26.37 -18.75
N VAL A 30 -2.07 -25.18 -18.16
CA VAL A 30 -3.32 -24.64 -17.63
C VAL A 30 -3.69 -23.37 -18.41
N GLU A 31 -4.94 -23.32 -18.90
CA GLU A 31 -5.47 -22.12 -19.55
C GLU A 31 -5.90 -21.08 -18.52
N PHE A 32 -5.35 -19.87 -18.61
CA PHE A 32 -5.72 -18.77 -17.71
C PHE A 32 -5.74 -17.41 -18.44
N VAL A 33 -6.34 -16.42 -17.79
CA VAL A 33 -6.28 -15.00 -18.18
C VAL A 33 -5.97 -14.14 -16.95
N VAL A 34 -5.24 -13.04 -17.15
CA VAL A 34 -5.06 -11.99 -16.14
C VAL A 34 -5.85 -10.77 -16.56
N LEU A 35 -6.78 -10.33 -15.73
CA LEU A 35 -7.63 -9.16 -15.98
C LEU A 35 -7.11 -7.97 -15.19
N GLU A 36 -6.85 -6.85 -15.85
CA GLU A 36 -6.35 -5.62 -15.22
C GLU A 36 -7.19 -4.43 -15.64
N ARG A 37 -7.68 -3.66 -14.67
CA ARG A 37 -8.56 -2.52 -14.95
C ARG A 37 -7.86 -1.35 -15.63
N ASP A 38 -6.58 -1.15 -15.40
CA ASP A 38 -5.80 -0.06 -16.01
C ASP A 38 -4.64 -0.62 -16.84
N ARG A 39 -3.49 -0.82 -16.23
CA ARG A 39 -2.29 -1.36 -16.88
C ARG A 39 -1.42 -2.13 -15.89
N ILE A 40 -0.50 -2.94 -16.41
CA ILE A 40 0.44 -3.71 -15.59
C ILE A 40 1.17 -2.77 -14.62
N GLY A 41 1.17 -3.14 -13.34
CA GLY A 41 1.81 -2.35 -12.29
C GLY A 41 1.15 -1.00 -11.98
N ALA A 42 -0.12 -0.78 -12.33
CA ALA A 42 -0.81 0.51 -12.17
C ALA A 42 -0.65 1.17 -10.80
N SER A 43 -0.70 0.39 -9.71
CA SER A 43 -0.50 0.91 -8.35
C SER A 43 0.88 1.54 -8.15
N PHE A 44 1.94 0.95 -8.73
CA PHE A 44 3.29 1.48 -8.64
C PHE A 44 3.48 2.72 -9.51
N ARG A 45 2.79 2.79 -10.65
CA ARG A 45 2.81 3.97 -11.53
C ARG A 45 2.14 5.20 -10.93
N GLN A 46 1.31 5.00 -9.91
CA GLN A 46 0.65 6.06 -9.14
C GLN A 46 1.46 6.49 -7.91
N TRP A 47 2.59 5.84 -7.62
CA TRP A 47 3.42 6.29 -6.51
C TRP A 47 3.97 7.69 -6.76
N PRO A 48 4.15 8.50 -5.70
CA PRO A 48 4.95 9.71 -5.79
C PRO A 48 6.28 9.43 -6.49
N ALA A 49 6.67 10.29 -7.44
CA ALA A 49 7.83 10.07 -8.31
C ALA A 49 9.14 9.82 -7.53
N GLU A 50 9.26 10.40 -6.33
CA GLU A 50 10.40 10.26 -5.44
C GLU A 50 10.37 8.96 -4.61
N MET A 51 9.19 8.36 -4.42
CA MET A 51 8.99 7.16 -3.61
C MET A 51 9.73 5.95 -4.21
N ARG A 52 10.29 5.11 -3.32
CA ARG A 52 11.10 3.95 -3.68
C ARG A 52 10.75 2.76 -2.80
N LEU A 53 10.99 1.56 -3.31
CA LEU A 53 10.90 0.34 -2.53
C LEU A 53 11.77 0.41 -1.28
N LEU A 54 11.21 -0.02 -0.16
CA LEU A 54 11.88 -0.10 1.14
C LEU A 54 12.91 -1.22 1.15
N THR A 55 12.52 -2.37 0.65
CA THR A 55 13.34 -3.58 0.60
C THR A 55 14.40 -3.45 -0.49
N PRO A 56 15.69 -3.76 -0.20
CA PRO A 56 16.74 -3.66 -1.18
C PRO A 56 16.70 -4.81 -2.19
N SER A 57 16.93 -4.46 -3.45
CA SER A 57 17.17 -5.38 -4.54
C SER A 57 18.67 -5.62 -4.72
N PHE A 58 19.07 -6.88 -4.62
CA PHE A 58 20.44 -7.30 -4.84
C PHE A 58 20.46 -8.64 -5.60
N PRO A 59 21.24 -8.78 -6.68
CA PRO A 59 21.25 -9.99 -7.52
C PRO A 59 22.07 -11.12 -6.88
N ALA A 60 21.65 -11.60 -5.71
CA ALA A 60 22.28 -12.72 -5.00
C ALA A 60 21.90 -14.10 -5.57
N ASN A 61 21.19 -14.16 -6.70
CA ASN A 61 20.65 -15.39 -7.29
C ASN A 61 21.72 -16.49 -7.47
N ALA A 62 22.98 -16.13 -7.72
CA ALA A 62 24.09 -17.08 -7.84
C ALA A 62 24.48 -17.77 -6.50
N PHE A 63 24.06 -17.22 -5.36
CA PHE A 63 24.36 -17.68 -4.01
C PHE A 63 23.13 -18.31 -3.31
N GLY A 64 22.11 -18.69 -4.07
CA GLY A 64 20.87 -19.29 -3.53
C GLY A 64 19.81 -18.25 -3.20
N VAL A 65 20.19 -17.08 -2.68
CA VAL A 65 19.25 -16.04 -2.27
C VAL A 65 18.62 -15.31 -3.46
N ARG A 66 17.29 -15.24 -3.51
CA ARG A 66 16.58 -14.45 -4.53
C ARG A 66 16.56 -12.98 -4.14
N ASP A 67 16.74 -12.09 -5.12
CA ASP A 67 16.47 -10.66 -4.97
C ASP A 67 15.09 -10.46 -4.32
N LEU A 68 15.01 -9.73 -3.20
CA LEU A 68 13.81 -9.68 -2.37
C LEU A 68 12.60 -9.07 -3.07
N ASN A 69 12.82 -8.23 -4.09
CA ASN A 69 11.73 -7.65 -4.87
C ASN A 69 11.43 -8.44 -6.15
N ALA A 70 12.10 -9.56 -6.41
CA ALA A 70 11.76 -10.41 -7.55
C ALA A 70 10.44 -11.15 -7.31
N ILE A 71 9.61 -11.27 -8.36
CA ILE A 71 8.35 -12.03 -8.33
C ILE A 71 8.45 -13.42 -8.98
N THR A 72 9.59 -13.75 -9.60
CA THR A 72 9.86 -15.05 -10.20
C THR A 72 11.25 -15.57 -9.80
N PRO A 73 11.51 -16.89 -9.86
CA PRO A 73 12.76 -17.46 -9.34
C PRO A 73 14.05 -16.99 -10.05
N ASP A 74 13.94 -16.65 -11.32
CA ASP A 74 15.08 -16.37 -12.21
C ASP A 74 15.21 -14.91 -12.62
N THR A 75 14.47 -14.01 -11.99
CA THR A 75 14.59 -12.57 -12.23
C THR A 75 15.23 -11.84 -11.04
N SER A 76 15.67 -10.61 -11.29
CA SER A 76 16.17 -9.70 -10.27
C SER A 76 15.99 -8.26 -10.74
N PRO A 77 15.15 -7.45 -10.08
CA PRO A 77 15.09 -6.02 -10.31
C PRO A 77 16.46 -5.35 -10.15
N GLY A 78 17.28 -5.76 -9.20
CA GLY A 78 18.62 -5.21 -8.98
C GLY A 78 19.54 -5.39 -10.19
N LEU A 79 19.43 -6.52 -10.90
CA LEU A 79 20.14 -6.75 -12.16
C LEU A 79 19.51 -6.01 -13.34
N ALA A 80 18.19 -6.07 -13.48
CA ALA A 80 17.47 -5.55 -14.64
C ALA A 80 17.45 -4.01 -14.68
N LEU A 81 17.40 -3.37 -13.52
CA LEU A 81 17.23 -1.93 -13.37
C LEU A 81 18.53 -1.22 -12.92
N ASP A 82 19.59 -1.97 -12.60
CA ASP A 82 20.83 -1.45 -11.99
C ASP A 82 20.54 -0.53 -10.79
N CYS A 83 19.60 -0.98 -9.93
CA CYS A 83 19.03 -0.16 -8.87
C CYS A 83 18.71 -1.00 -7.64
N GLU A 84 19.23 -0.59 -6.48
CA GLU A 84 18.94 -1.25 -5.20
C GLU A 84 17.53 -0.94 -4.68
N HIS A 85 17.02 0.27 -4.90
CA HIS A 85 15.69 0.68 -4.44
C HIS A 85 14.91 1.32 -5.60
N PRO A 86 14.28 0.49 -6.44
CA PRO A 86 13.49 0.96 -7.57
C PRO A 86 12.39 1.94 -7.17
N THR A 87 12.16 2.93 -8.02
CA THR A 87 10.92 3.72 -8.02
C THR A 87 9.71 2.87 -8.41
N GLY A 88 8.52 3.39 -8.16
CA GLY A 88 7.28 2.77 -8.63
C GLY A 88 7.29 2.54 -10.16
N ASP A 89 7.66 3.55 -10.95
CA ASP A 89 7.76 3.41 -12.41
C ASP A 89 8.78 2.35 -12.84
N GLN A 90 9.97 2.34 -12.25
CA GLN A 90 10.98 1.33 -12.56
C GLN A 90 10.50 -0.09 -12.22
N TYR A 91 9.77 -0.25 -11.12
CA TYR A 91 9.24 -1.54 -10.73
C TYR A 91 8.08 -1.98 -11.63
N ALA A 92 7.21 -1.05 -12.06
CA ALA A 92 6.17 -1.33 -13.05
C ALA A 92 6.76 -1.74 -14.41
N ASP A 93 7.83 -1.09 -14.86
CA ASP A 93 8.55 -1.47 -16.08
C ASP A 93 9.17 -2.88 -15.96
N TYR A 94 9.67 -3.24 -14.78
CA TYR A 94 10.12 -4.61 -14.48
C TYR A 94 8.99 -5.64 -14.59
N LEU A 95 7.79 -5.34 -14.06
CA LEU A 95 6.63 -6.22 -14.18
C LEU A 95 6.18 -6.38 -15.64
N GLU A 96 6.15 -5.29 -16.41
CA GLU A 96 5.84 -5.33 -17.85
C GLU A 96 6.83 -6.20 -18.62
N ALA A 97 8.14 -6.08 -18.34
CA ALA A 97 9.16 -6.89 -18.98
C ALA A 97 9.01 -8.40 -18.67
N ILE A 98 8.60 -8.76 -17.45
CA ILE A 98 8.30 -10.15 -17.08
C ILE A 98 7.08 -10.65 -17.84
N ALA A 99 6.00 -9.88 -17.85
CA ALA A 99 4.78 -10.25 -18.55
C ALA A 99 5.03 -10.49 -20.05
N GLU A 100 5.82 -9.62 -20.68
CA GLU A 100 6.22 -9.76 -22.09
C GLU A 100 7.10 -11.00 -22.31
N TYR A 101 8.12 -11.21 -21.47
CA TYR A 101 9.06 -12.33 -21.60
C TYR A 101 8.37 -13.69 -21.48
N HIS A 102 7.37 -13.81 -20.60
CA HIS A 102 6.59 -15.02 -20.39
C HIS A 102 5.34 -15.13 -21.28
N GLU A 103 5.11 -14.14 -22.16
CA GLU A 103 3.92 -14.08 -23.05
C GLU A 103 2.60 -14.28 -22.29
N LEU A 104 2.47 -13.66 -21.10
CA LEU A 104 1.29 -13.87 -20.25
C LEU A 104 0.00 -13.36 -20.92
N PRO A 105 -1.12 -14.11 -20.82
CA PRO A 105 -2.41 -13.71 -21.37
C PRO A 105 -3.07 -12.64 -20.50
N ILE A 106 -2.67 -11.38 -20.69
CA ILE A 106 -3.15 -10.23 -19.90
C ILE A 106 -4.10 -9.36 -20.74
N GLU A 107 -5.28 -9.09 -20.21
CA GLU A 107 -6.24 -8.14 -20.74
C GLU A 107 -6.31 -6.90 -19.84
N THR A 108 -5.76 -5.79 -20.33
CA THR A 108 -5.77 -4.49 -19.64
C THR A 108 -6.98 -3.66 -20.04
N GLY A 109 -7.44 -2.76 -19.18
CA GLY A 109 -8.67 -1.98 -19.40
C GLY A 109 -9.95 -2.76 -19.08
N VAL A 110 -9.84 -3.89 -18.38
CA VAL A 110 -10.96 -4.74 -17.98
C VAL A 110 -11.14 -4.64 -16.46
N ASP A 111 -12.12 -3.86 -16.03
CA ASP A 111 -12.47 -3.73 -14.61
C ASP A 111 -13.38 -4.87 -14.20
N VAL A 112 -13.05 -5.57 -13.11
CA VAL A 112 -13.86 -6.67 -12.57
C VAL A 112 -14.69 -6.12 -11.43
N ASP A 113 -15.96 -5.85 -11.71
CA ASP A 113 -16.90 -5.23 -10.76
C ASP A 113 -17.40 -6.23 -9.71
N ARG A 114 -17.56 -7.50 -10.10
CA ARG A 114 -18.15 -8.53 -9.25
C ARG A 114 -17.71 -9.93 -9.63
N VAL A 115 -17.56 -10.79 -8.62
CA VAL A 115 -17.41 -12.24 -8.80
C VAL A 115 -18.69 -12.93 -8.30
N VAL A 116 -19.29 -13.78 -9.13
CA VAL A 116 -20.53 -14.50 -8.80
C VAL A 116 -20.28 -16.01 -8.93
N PRO A 117 -20.27 -16.78 -7.83
CA PRO A 117 -20.23 -18.24 -7.91
C PRO A 117 -21.47 -18.76 -8.64
N ASP A 118 -21.31 -19.75 -9.52
CA ASP A 118 -22.44 -20.34 -10.24
C ASP A 118 -23.40 -21.07 -9.27
N ASP A 119 -24.72 -21.01 -9.50
CA ASP A 119 -25.69 -21.70 -8.64
C ASP A 119 -25.55 -23.24 -8.70
N ARG A 120 -25.49 -23.91 -7.54
CA ARG A 120 -25.50 -25.38 -7.45
C ARG A 120 -26.82 -25.99 -7.92
N ALA A 121 -26.72 -27.08 -8.69
CA ALA A 121 -27.55 -28.26 -8.44
C ALA A 121 -26.82 -29.14 -7.41
N ALA A 122 -27.47 -29.52 -6.32
CA ALA A 122 -26.90 -30.15 -5.13
C ALA A 122 -26.21 -31.53 -5.32
N ASP A 123 -26.10 -32.02 -6.55
CA ASP A 123 -25.80 -33.43 -6.86
C ASP A 123 -24.63 -33.64 -7.85
N ALA A 124 -23.81 -32.61 -8.15
CA ALA A 124 -22.67 -32.74 -9.07
C ALA A 124 -21.33 -32.71 -8.30
N GLU A 125 -20.50 -33.73 -8.54
CA GLU A 125 -19.13 -33.89 -7.99
C GLU A 125 -18.08 -33.01 -8.70
N ASP A 126 -18.48 -32.25 -9.74
CA ASP A 126 -17.60 -31.35 -10.49
C ASP A 126 -17.61 -29.92 -9.90
N SER A 127 -16.45 -29.26 -9.90
CA SER A 127 -16.27 -27.89 -9.39
C SER A 127 -17.26 -26.91 -10.03
N VAL A 128 -17.99 -26.20 -9.18
CA VAL A 128 -18.83 -25.05 -9.55
C VAL A 128 -17.90 -23.92 -9.98
N GLY A 129 -18.14 -23.31 -11.14
CA GLY A 129 -17.34 -22.19 -11.64
C GLY A 129 -17.85 -20.83 -11.15
N PHE A 130 -17.33 -19.78 -11.76
CA PHE A 130 -17.61 -18.39 -11.44
C PHE A 130 -17.96 -17.62 -12.71
N THR A 131 -18.83 -16.64 -12.56
CA THR A 131 -19.07 -15.58 -13.54
C THR A 131 -18.49 -14.28 -12.99
N LEU A 132 -17.50 -13.71 -13.69
CA LEU A 132 -16.96 -12.38 -13.42
C LEU A 132 -17.77 -11.38 -14.23
N GLU A 133 -18.38 -10.41 -13.56
CA GLU A 133 -19.00 -9.25 -14.21
C GLU A 133 -17.90 -8.21 -14.43
N THR A 134 -17.63 -7.88 -15.69
CA THR A 134 -16.57 -6.93 -16.05
C THR A 134 -17.09 -5.78 -16.92
N SER A 135 -16.28 -4.73 -17.03
CA SER A 135 -16.53 -3.60 -17.91
C SER A 135 -16.61 -3.97 -19.40
N ASP A 136 -16.09 -5.12 -19.82
CA ASP A 136 -16.12 -5.61 -21.22
C ASP A 136 -16.99 -6.87 -21.40
N GLY A 137 -17.91 -7.12 -20.46
CA GLY A 137 -18.83 -8.24 -20.49
C GLY A 137 -18.51 -9.31 -19.46
N SER A 138 -19.34 -10.34 -19.40
CA SER A 138 -19.16 -11.41 -18.42
C SER A 138 -18.14 -12.44 -18.89
N ILE A 139 -17.21 -12.82 -18.02
CA ILE A 139 -16.22 -13.88 -18.26
C ILE A 139 -16.50 -15.02 -17.31
N ARG A 140 -16.58 -16.25 -17.84
CA ARG A 140 -16.85 -17.43 -17.03
C ARG A 140 -15.61 -18.29 -16.86
N THR A 141 -15.30 -18.64 -15.61
CA THR A 141 -14.09 -19.37 -15.25
C THR A 141 -14.38 -20.51 -14.28
N ARG A 142 -13.50 -21.50 -14.19
CA ARG A 142 -13.60 -22.55 -13.16
C ARG A 142 -13.01 -22.10 -11.83
N TYR A 143 -11.89 -21.38 -11.88
CA TYR A 143 -11.19 -20.86 -10.71
C TYR A 143 -10.96 -19.36 -10.80
N VAL A 144 -10.94 -18.69 -9.65
CA VAL A 144 -10.61 -17.26 -9.54
C VAL A 144 -9.44 -17.10 -8.58
N ILE A 145 -8.45 -16.32 -8.99
CA ILE A 145 -7.35 -15.88 -8.15
C ILE A 145 -7.48 -14.37 -7.96
N TRP A 146 -7.84 -13.94 -6.76
CA TRP A 146 -7.96 -12.53 -6.42
C TRP A 146 -6.59 -11.95 -6.10
N ALA A 147 -6.12 -11.01 -6.92
CA ALA A 147 -4.79 -10.39 -6.83
C ALA A 147 -4.86 -8.84 -6.95
N ALA A 148 -5.99 -8.25 -6.61
CA ALA A 148 -6.30 -6.84 -6.86
C ALA A 148 -5.65 -5.85 -5.85
N GLY A 149 -4.97 -6.36 -4.82
CA GLY A 149 -4.19 -5.55 -3.87
C GLY A 149 -5.03 -4.54 -3.09
N GLN A 150 -4.41 -3.44 -2.63
CA GLN A 150 -5.09 -2.48 -1.75
C GLN A 150 -5.01 -1.01 -2.19
N TYR A 151 -4.01 -0.66 -2.99
CA TYR A 151 -3.63 0.74 -3.28
C TYR A 151 -4.77 1.62 -3.84
N GLN A 152 -5.73 1.03 -4.53
CA GLN A 152 -6.83 1.75 -5.16
C GLN A 152 -7.94 2.16 -4.18
N TYR A 153 -7.86 1.71 -2.92
CA TYR A 153 -8.86 1.92 -1.87
C TYR A 153 -8.22 2.62 -0.66
N PRO A 154 -7.77 3.89 -0.80
CA PRO A 154 -7.18 4.62 0.32
C PRO A 154 -8.22 4.79 1.43
N THR A 155 -7.81 4.53 2.68
CA THR A 155 -8.68 4.78 3.84
C THR A 155 -8.45 6.19 4.36
N ASP A 156 -9.52 6.83 4.82
CA ASP A 156 -9.44 8.12 5.49
C ASP A 156 -9.35 7.98 7.03
N GLY A 157 -9.18 6.75 7.52
CA GLY A 157 -9.15 6.41 8.94
C GLY A 157 -10.48 6.66 9.66
N ALA A 158 -11.58 6.85 8.90
CA ALA A 158 -12.86 7.32 9.40
C ALA A 158 -12.76 8.63 10.20
N ILE A 159 -11.76 9.47 9.90
CA ILE A 159 -11.51 10.74 10.61
C ILE A 159 -12.56 11.77 10.16
N PRO A 160 -13.45 12.26 11.05
CA PRO A 160 -14.33 13.37 10.75
C PRO A 160 -13.58 14.56 10.15
N GLY A 161 -14.02 15.00 8.97
CA GLY A 161 -13.39 16.10 8.24
C GLY A 161 -12.20 15.71 7.35
N SER A 162 -11.91 14.42 7.21
CA SER A 162 -10.92 13.87 6.26
C SER A 162 -11.02 14.44 4.84
N SER A 163 -12.22 14.79 4.38
CA SER A 163 -12.44 15.48 3.09
C SER A 163 -11.73 16.83 2.92
N HIS A 164 -11.14 17.37 3.99
CA HIS A 164 -10.30 18.56 3.97
C HIS A 164 -8.82 18.27 3.76
N ALA A 165 -8.42 17.01 3.84
CA ALA A 165 -7.06 16.52 3.69
C ALA A 165 -6.87 15.83 2.32
N VAL A 166 -5.62 15.47 2.01
CA VAL A 166 -5.23 14.75 0.80
C VAL A 166 -4.56 13.43 1.20
N HIS A 167 -4.89 12.32 0.54
CA HIS A 167 -4.24 11.05 0.83
C HIS A 167 -2.88 10.96 0.11
N VAL A 168 -1.89 10.31 0.70
CA VAL A 168 -0.54 10.13 0.10
C VAL A 168 -0.59 9.53 -1.30
N SER A 169 -1.55 8.63 -1.56
CA SER A 169 -1.74 8.00 -2.88
C SER A 169 -2.35 8.93 -3.94
N SER A 170 -2.75 10.15 -3.57
CA SER A 170 -3.23 11.17 -4.51
C SER A 170 -2.17 12.21 -4.87
N ILE A 171 -0.95 12.02 -4.39
CA ILE A 171 0.18 12.92 -4.62
C ILE A 171 1.18 12.25 -5.56
N ASP A 172 1.28 12.76 -6.79
CA ASP A 172 2.16 12.19 -7.82
C ASP A 172 3.65 12.59 -7.65
N SER A 173 3.94 13.64 -6.89
CA SER A 173 5.30 14.07 -6.56
C SER A 173 5.30 14.96 -5.33
N TRP A 174 6.23 14.71 -4.40
CA TRP A 174 6.41 15.54 -3.21
C TRP A 174 6.82 16.96 -3.57
N ALA A 175 7.72 17.12 -4.55
CA ALA A 175 8.16 18.43 -5.03
C ALA A 175 7.01 19.21 -5.69
N HIS A 176 6.23 18.55 -6.55
CA HIS A 176 5.11 19.21 -7.22
C HIS A 176 3.99 19.61 -6.24
N HIS A 177 3.70 18.75 -5.26
CA HIS A 177 2.75 19.06 -4.20
C HIS A 177 3.23 20.27 -3.39
N ALA A 178 4.50 20.27 -2.98
CA ALA A 178 5.12 21.37 -2.25
C ALA A 178 5.10 22.69 -3.04
N ASP A 179 5.38 22.68 -4.34
CA ASP A 179 5.30 23.87 -5.19
C ASP A 179 3.87 24.44 -5.24
N THR A 180 2.87 23.54 -5.33
CA THR A 180 1.45 23.92 -5.38
C THR A 180 1.04 24.58 -4.08
N VAL A 181 1.32 23.94 -2.95
CA VAL A 181 0.93 24.48 -1.64
C VAL A 181 1.79 25.68 -1.23
N GLY A 182 3.08 25.69 -1.57
CA GLY A 182 4.00 26.80 -1.31
C GLY A 182 3.64 28.08 -2.07
N ALA A 183 3.08 27.95 -3.28
CA ALA A 183 2.51 29.10 -4.00
C ALA A 183 1.32 29.72 -3.27
N ASP A 184 0.47 28.89 -2.65
CA ASP A 184 -0.66 29.33 -1.83
C ASP A 184 -0.17 30.02 -0.55
N LEU A 185 0.80 29.42 0.15
CA LEU A 185 1.44 30.02 1.34
C LEU A 185 2.08 31.38 1.04
N ALA A 186 2.79 31.49 -0.08
CA ALA A 186 3.41 32.74 -0.50
C ALA A 186 2.40 33.79 -0.99
N ALA A 187 1.17 33.40 -1.32
CA ALA A 187 0.08 34.35 -1.61
C ALA A 187 -0.51 34.92 -0.30
N ASP A 188 -0.60 34.10 0.75
CA ASP A 188 -1.08 34.50 2.08
C ASP A 188 -0.09 35.45 2.77
N ASP A 189 1.22 35.15 2.72
CA ASP A 189 2.30 36.03 3.20
C ASP A 189 2.35 37.41 2.50
N ARG A 190 1.65 37.60 1.37
CA ARG A 190 1.62 38.86 0.60
C ARG A 190 0.45 39.77 0.97
N ASP A 191 -0.40 39.40 1.93
CA ASP A 191 -1.44 40.30 2.45
C ASP A 191 -0.79 41.48 3.22
N PRO A 192 -1.06 42.77 2.89
CA PRO A 192 -0.32 43.92 3.42
C PRO A 192 -0.46 44.16 4.93
N GLY A 193 -1.21 43.32 5.65
CA GLY A 193 -1.39 43.36 7.10
C GLY A 193 -0.38 42.51 7.91
N SER A 194 0.26 41.51 7.29
CA SER A 194 1.16 40.59 8.00
C SER A 194 2.62 41.06 7.91
N THR A 195 3.06 41.85 8.90
CA THR A 195 4.49 42.07 9.14
C THR A 195 5.02 41.03 10.11
N ARG A 196 5.86 40.09 9.63
CA ARG A 196 6.70 39.25 10.51
C ARG A 196 7.62 40.15 11.33
N VAL A 197 7.31 40.30 12.61
CA VAL A 197 8.25 40.85 13.59
C VAL A 197 9.12 39.68 14.05
N ASP A 198 10.42 39.81 13.85
CA ASP A 198 11.44 38.93 14.45
C ASP A 198 11.42 39.13 15.97
N GLU A 199 10.51 38.44 16.65
CA GLU A 199 10.44 38.45 18.12
C GLU A 199 11.21 37.26 18.68
N SER A 200 12.36 37.56 19.29
CA SER A 200 12.98 36.66 20.26
C SER A 200 11.95 36.29 21.34
N PRO A 201 11.88 35.02 21.80
CA PRO A 201 10.79 34.58 22.66
C PRO A 201 10.80 35.38 23.97
N PRO A 202 9.67 35.98 24.39
CA PRO A 202 9.59 36.67 25.65
C PRO A 202 9.62 35.64 26.77
N THR A 203 10.56 35.80 27.70
CA THR A 203 10.53 35.08 28.97
C THR A 203 9.43 35.70 29.82
N ALA A 204 8.40 34.93 30.17
CA ALA A 204 7.37 35.39 31.11
C ALA A 204 7.33 34.50 32.34
N ALA A 205 7.52 35.13 33.50
CA ALA A 205 6.95 34.66 34.74
C ALA A 205 5.42 34.90 34.69
N ASP A 206 4.68 34.11 35.47
CA ASP A 206 3.28 34.35 35.87
C ASP A 206 2.18 34.50 34.79
N GLY A 207 1.74 33.36 34.22
CA GLY A 207 0.31 33.03 34.12
C GLY A 207 -0.44 33.33 32.80
N ALA A 208 -0.77 32.25 32.09
CA ALA A 208 -1.89 32.08 31.15
C ALA A 208 -1.97 33.03 29.93
N GLY A 209 -1.00 32.89 29.03
CA GLY A 209 -1.26 33.07 27.59
C GLY A 209 -1.49 31.68 26.98
N VAL A 210 -2.55 31.52 26.19
CA VAL A 210 -2.65 30.34 25.30
C VAL A 210 -1.56 30.54 24.27
N ALA A 211 -0.47 29.77 24.38
CA ALA A 211 0.52 29.72 23.32
C ALA A 211 -0.22 29.31 22.05
N VAL A 212 -0.23 30.19 21.04
CA VAL A 212 -0.58 29.77 19.69
C VAL A 212 0.51 28.76 19.34
N PRO A 213 0.17 27.46 19.15
CA PRO A 213 1.17 26.48 18.76
C PRO A 213 1.81 26.96 17.44
N PRO A 214 3.12 26.72 17.23
CA PRO A 214 3.75 27.06 15.97
C PRO A 214 2.89 26.51 14.82
N SER A 215 2.62 27.36 13.82
CA SER A 215 1.88 26.92 12.64
C SER A 215 2.86 26.25 11.70
N ASP A 216 2.69 24.96 11.46
CA ASP A 216 3.45 24.27 10.43
C ASP A 216 2.84 24.47 9.07
N ASP A 217 3.68 24.36 8.04
CA ASP A 217 3.19 24.41 6.67
C ASP A 217 2.27 23.19 6.43
N VAL A 218 2.71 21.98 6.78
CA VAL A 218 1.98 20.73 6.52
C VAL A 218 1.91 19.82 7.75
N ALA A 219 0.70 19.34 8.09
CA ALA A 219 0.53 18.20 9.00
C ALA A 219 0.42 16.89 8.22
N VAL A 220 1.17 15.87 8.63
CA VAL A 220 1.09 14.50 8.12
C VAL A 220 0.46 13.62 9.20
N ILE A 221 -0.59 12.87 8.86
CA ILE A 221 -1.35 12.03 9.78
C ILE A 221 -1.05 10.57 9.47
N GLY A 222 -0.49 9.86 10.44
CA GLY A 222 0.11 8.54 10.27
C GLY A 222 1.61 8.67 10.00
N GLY A 223 2.42 8.01 10.83
CA GLY A 223 3.88 8.11 10.79
C GLY A 223 4.59 6.76 10.66
N ALA A 224 3.90 5.80 10.03
CA ALA A 224 4.53 4.63 9.43
C ALA A 224 5.28 5.01 8.13
N GLU A 225 5.72 4.02 7.35
CA GLU A 225 6.58 4.18 6.17
C GLU A 225 6.14 5.29 5.19
N SER A 226 4.88 5.31 4.79
CA SER A 226 4.38 6.31 3.83
C SER A 226 4.33 7.73 4.41
N GLY A 227 4.05 7.87 5.71
CA GLY A 227 4.00 9.16 6.39
C GLY A 227 5.37 9.77 6.56
N ILE A 228 6.35 8.94 6.95
CA ILE A 228 7.75 9.38 7.07
C ILE A 228 8.35 9.67 5.69
N ASP A 229 8.04 8.88 4.65
CA ASP A 229 8.48 9.20 3.29
C ASP A 229 7.89 10.53 2.81
N ALA A 230 6.60 10.80 3.07
CA ALA A 230 5.98 12.08 2.76
C ALA A 230 6.64 13.24 3.52
N ALA A 231 6.90 13.09 4.82
CA ALA A 231 7.58 14.12 5.62
C ALA A 231 9.01 14.40 5.13
N LEU A 232 9.73 13.35 4.73
CA LEU A 232 11.04 13.46 4.08
C LEU A 232 10.95 14.05 2.68
N GLY A 233 9.90 13.80 1.90
CA GLY A 233 9.77 14.43 0.59
C GLY A 233 9.47 15.92 0.70
N LEU A 234 8.51 16.27 1.55
CA LEU A 234 8.01 17.64 1.70
C LEU A 234 9.06 18.56 2.34
N SER A 235 9.72 18.13 3.41
CA SER A 235 10.74 18.98 4.06
C SER A 235 12.00 19.19 3.21
N GLU A 236 12.17 18.42 2.12
CA GLU A 236 13.30 18.53 1.18
C GLU A 236 13.15 19.79 0.31
N THR A 237 11.91 20.26 0.19
CA THR A 237 11.53 21.48 -0.51
C THR A 237 11.56 22.73 0.38
N GLY A 238 11.79 22.53 1.69
CA GLY A 238 11.87 23.60 2.70
C GLY A 238 10.59 23.85 3.49
N LEU A 239 9.50 23.11 3.24
CA LEU A 239 8.28 23.16 4.06
C LEU A 239 8.53 22.60 5.46
N SER A 240 7.97 23.23 6.49
CA SER A 240 7.92 22.60 7.82
C SER A 240 6.82 21.54 7.88
N VAL A 241 7.13 20.40 8.49
CA VAL A 241 6.25 19.23 8.55
C VAL A 241 6.10 18.74 9.97
N THR A 242 4.86 18.55 10.42
CA THR A 242 4.55 17.88 11.68
C THR A 242 3.88 16.54 11.43
N VAL A 243 4.51 15.46 11.89
CA VAL A 243 4.00 14.08 11.77
C VAL A 243 3.29 13.70 13.06
N LEU A 244 2.00 13.35 12.94
CA LEU A 244 1.16 12.90 14.05
C LEU A 244 0.92 11.40 13.92
N ASP A 245 1.30 10.64 14.94
CA ASP A 245 1.12 9.19 14.94
C ASP A 245 0.72 8.67 16.33
N GLU A 246 -0.20 7.72 16.38
CA GLU A 246 -0.67 7.14 17.64
C GLU A 246 0.41 6.30 18.33
N GLU A 247 1.17 5.51 17.57
CA GLU A 247 2.15 4.57 18.11
C GLU A 247 3.56 5.16 18.19
N GLY A 248 3.89 6.06 17.25
CA GLY A 248 5.22 6.61 17.09
C GLY A 248 6.20 5.55 16.57
N THR A 249 5.94 4.95 15.41
CA THR A 249 6.70 3.80 14.88
C THR A 249 8.22 4.01 14.76
N TRP A 250 8.70 5.26 14.74
CA TRP A 250 10.12 5.65 14.78
C TRP A 250 10.79 5.50 16.16
N GLN A 251 10.02 5.20 17.22
CA GLN A 251 10.53 5.15 18.60
C GLN A 251 11.17 3.82 19.00
N TYR A 252 10.91 2.74 18.26
CA TYR A 252 11.32 1.39 18.63
C TYR A 252 11.82 0.60 17.43
N ARG A 253 12.46 -0.54 17.71
CA ARG A 253 12.96 -1.49 16.71
C ARG A 253 12.30 -2.86 16.96
N SER A 254 11.84 -3.49 15.90
CA SER A 254 11.21 -4.83 15.91
C SER A 254 11.86 -5.67 14.79
N PRO A 255 11.99 -7.00 14.97
CA PRO A 255 12.36 -7.89 13.86
C PRO A 255 11.23 -8.02 12.83
N ASP A 256 9.98 -7.69 13.16
CA ASP A 256 8.89 -7.65 12.18
C ASP A 256 8.89 -6.30 11.44
N PRO A 257 9.22 -6.27 10.13
CA PRO A 257 9.23 -5.05 9.35
C PRO A 257 7.83 -4.46 9.11
N SER A 258 6.77 -5.14 9.53
CA SER A 258 5.39 -4.65 9.44
C SER A 258 5.01 -3.73 10.61
N GLU A 259 5.79 -3.75 11.70
CA GLU A 259 5.50 -2.99 12.93
C GLU A 259 6.38 -1.75 13.11
N VAL A 260 7.48 -1.64 12.35
CA VAL A 260 8.49 -0.59 12.51
C VAL A 260 8.96 -0.06 11.17
N LEU A 261 9.55 1.14 11.21
CA LEU A 261 10.24 1.68 10.04
C LEU A 261 11.42 0.79 9.62
N SER A 262 11.52 0.55 8.33
CA SER A 262 12.63 -0.14 7.69
C SER A 262 13.94 0.59 7.95
N PRO A 263 15.09 -0.14 7.89
CA PRO A 263 16.40 0.48 8.02
C PRO A 263 16.61 1.67 7.07
N ARG A 264 16.14 1.55 5.81
CA ARG A 264 16.22 2.61 4.81
C ARG A 264 15.52 3.90 5.26
N THR A 265 14.28 3.79 5.72
CA THR A 265 13.49 4.95 6.14
C THR A 265 14.06 5.56 7.41
N ASN A 266 14.46 4.73 8.38
CA ASN A 266 15.14 5.18 9.59
C ASN A 266 16.43 5.94 9.29
N GLU A 267 17.31 5.41 8.44
CA GLU A 267 18.56 6.08 8.08
C GLU A 267 18.32 7.45 7.41
N ARG A 268 17.31 7.55 6.53
CA ARG A 268 16.92 8.82 5.91
C ARG A 268 16.36 9.81 6.94
N LEU A 269 15.53 9.33 7.86
CA LEU A 269 14.96 10.15 8.93
C LEU A 269 16.03 10.66 9.89
N GLU A 270 16.92 9.79 10.37
CA GLU A 270 18.04 10.16 11.23
C GLU A 270 18.96 11.19 10.56
N ALA A 271 19.28 10.99 9.28
CA ALA A 271 20.07 11.96 8.51
C ALA A 271 19.36 13.31 8.37
N ALA A 272 18.06 13.30 8.07
CA ALA A 272 17.27 14.52 7.94
C ALA A 272 17.20 15.33 9.24
N LEU A 273 17.00 14.66 10.38
CA LEU A 273 16.98 15.30 11.70
C LEU A 273 18.38 15.81 12.09
N ALA A 274 19.45 15.09 11.74
CA ALA A 274 20.82 15.54 11.98
C ALA A 274 21.21 16.78 11.16
N ASP A 275 20.58 16.97 10.00
CA ASP A 275 20.73 18.14 9.13
C ASP A 275 19.78 19.29 9.50
N ASP A 276 19.12 19.24 10.67
CA ASP A 276 18.17 20.23 11.17
C ASP A 276 17.00 20.50 10.19
N ARG A 277 16.58 19.49 9.41
CA ARG A 277 15.40 19.62 8.55
C ARG A 277 14.15 19.87 9.41
N PRO A 278 13.20 20.71 8.95
CA PRO A 278 12.07 21.14 9.75
C PRO A 278 10.98 20.06 9.82
N ILE A 279 11.30 18.93 10.47
CA ILE A 279 10.38 17.82 10.73
C ILE A 279 10.18 17.72 12.25
N GLU A 280 8.95 17.90 12.70
CA GLU A 280 8.51 17.60 14.06
C GLU A 280 7.78 16.24 14.09
N LEU A 281 8.14 15.40 15.05
CA LEU A 281 7.57 14.06 15.22
C LEU A 281 6.78 14.01 16.54
N VAL A 282 5.47 13.81 16.45
CA VAL A 282 4.56 13.80 17.60
C VAL A 282 3.99 12.39 17.80
N PRO A 283 4.57 11.60 18.73
CA PRO A 283 4.09 10.26 19.07
C PRO A 283 2.89 10.33 20.02
N GLY A 284 2.07 9.28 20.08
CA GLY A 284 0.87 9.27 20.94
C GLY A 284 -0.27 10.18 20.45
N ALA A 285 -0.13 10.75 19.26
CA ALA A 285 -1.05 11.73 18.69
C ALA A 285 -2.07 11.06 17.78
N ARG A 286 -3.05 10.38 18.38
CA ARG A 286 -4.20 9.87 17.62
C ARG A 286 -5.08 11.02 17.16
N VAL A 287 -5.21 11.23 15.87
CA VAL A 287 -6.08 12.28 15.30
C VAL A 287 -7.55 11.89 15.45
N ASP A 288 -8.35 12.81 16.00
CA ASP A 288 -9.79 12.65 16.21
C ASP A 288 -10.62 13.37 15.14
N ARG A 289 -10.23 14.57 14.70
CA ARG A 289 -10.93 15.29 13.62
C ARG A 289 -10.07 16.35 12.93
N ILE A 290 -10.47 16.72 11.72
CA ILE A 290 -9.89 17.80 10.93
C ILE A 290 -10.96 18.87 10.65
N GLU A 291 -10.64 20.13 10.89
CA GLU A 291 -11.52 21.25 10.56
C GLU A 291 -10.83 22.25 9.65
N ARG A 292 -11.51 22.67 8.58
CA ARG A 292 -11.05 23.79 7.78
C ARG A 292 -11.45 25.10 8.46
N VAL A 293 -10.45 25.92 8.79
CA VAL A 293 -10.63 27.25 9.36
C VAL A 293 -10.75 28.25 8.22
N ARG A 294 -11.85 29.02 8.20
CA ARG A 294 -12.04 30.15 7.31
C ARG A 294 -12.31 31.41 8.14
N PRO A 295 -11.86 32.59 7.69
CA PRO A 295 -12.32 33.83 8.27
C PRO A 295 -13.85 33.91 8.16
N THR A 296 -14.54 34.22 9.25
CA THR A 296 -16.00 34.46 9.22
C THR A 296 -16.27 35.96 9.11
N ASP A 297 -17.25 36.34 8.27
CA ASP A 297 -17.67 37.73 8.06
C ASP A 297 -18.10 38.45 9.36
N ASP A 298 -18.49 37.70 10.41
CA ASP A 298 -19.05 38.22 11.67
C ASP A 298 -17.99 38.42 12.79
N GLN A 299 -16.72 38.08 12.59
CA GLN A 299 -15.64 38.22 13.60
C GLN A 299 -14.57 39.28 13.25
N ALA A 300 -14.81 40.08 12.21
CA ALA A 300 -13.86 41.03 11.65
C ALA A 300 -13.46 42.20 12.57
N ASP A 301 -14.15 42.41 13.70
CA ASP A 301 -13.94 43.60 14.55
C ASP A 301 -13.10 43.38 15.82
N ASP A 302 -12.77 42.13 16.24
CA ASP A 302 -12.08 41.92 17.53
C ASP A 302 -10.97 40.84 17.58
N ILE A 303 -10.62 40.17 16.48
CA ILE A 303 -9.43 39.29 16.44
C ILE A 303 -8.70 39.50 15.10
N ALA A 304 -7.58 40.22 15.13
CA ALA A 304 -6.57 40.14 14.07
C ALA A 304 -5.92 38.73 14.15
N ASP A 305 -5.68 38.10 13.00
CA ASP A 305 -5.01 36.80 12.84
C ASP A 305 -5.88 35.53 12.98
N VAL A 306 -6.87 35.37 12.09
CA VAL A 306 -7.32 34.03 11.71
C VAL A 306 -6.87 33.78 10.27
N ASP A 307 -5.63 33.32 10.09
CA ASP A 307 -5.15 32.86 8.78
C ASP A 307 -6.06 31.71 8.30
N GLU A 308 -6.27 31.60 6.99
CA GLU A 308 -6.94 30.43 6.43
C GLU A 308 -6.07 29.18 6.68
N GLY A 309 -6.67 28.03 6.93
CA GLY A 309 -5.91 26.81 7.18
C GLY A 309 -6.73 25.67 7.72
N TYR A 310 -6.06 24.76 8.42
CA TYR A 310 -6.61 23.50 8.89
C TYR A 310 -6.20 23.27 10.33
N ASP A 311 -7.18 22.96 11.17
CA ASP A 311 -6.95 22.52 12.54
C ASP A 311 -7.10 21.01 12.61
N VAL A 312 -6.03 20.34 13.03
CA VAL A 312 -6.01 18.91 13.32
C VAL A 312 -6.09 18.73 14.83
N PHE A 313 -7.13 18.05 15.29
CA PHE A 313 -7.35 17.81 16.71
C PHE A 313 -7.04 16.37 17.06
N THR A 314 -6.26 16.18 18.12
CA THR A 314 -5.92 14.87 18.66
C THR A 314 -6.92 14.44 19.74
N ALA A 315 -6.98 13.14 20.02
CA ALA A 315 -7.92 12.54 20.96
C ALA A 315 -7.74 13.02 22.41
N ASP A 316 -6.55 13.49 22.78
CA ASP A 316 -6.25 14.11 24.07
C ASP A 316 -6.59 15.62 24.13
N GLY A 317 -7.09 16.17 23.02
CA GLY A 317 -7.58 17.54 22.93
C GLY A 317 -6.52 18.57 22.52
N GLU A 318 -5.32 18.14 22.14
CA GLU A 318 -4.34 19.03 21.52
C GLU A 318 -4.79 19.45 20.11
N ARG A 319 -4.25 20.59 19.68
CA ARG A 319 -4.55 21.21 18.39
C ARG A 319 -3.24 21.48 17.67
N VAL A 320 -3.12 20.92 16.48
CA VAL A 320 -2.02 21.14 15.55
C VAL A 320 -2.57 21.91 14.36
N ARG A 321 -1.89 22.99 13.97
CA ARG A 321 -2.34 23.86 12.87
C ARG A 321 -1.50 23.58 11.64
N SER A 322 -2.17 23.30 10.53
CA SER A 322 -1.57 23.15 9.21
C SER A 322 -2.07 24.25 8.29
N ARG A 323 -1.17 24.91 7.56
CA ARG A 323 -1.54 25.97 6.62
C ARG A 323 -2.08 25.41 5.30
N THR A 324 -1.65 24.21 4.94
CA THR A 324 -2.08 23.50 3.73
C THR A 324 -3.02 22.33 4.11
N PRO A 325 -3.74 21.72 3.15
CA PRO A 325 -4.45 20.47 3.42
C PRO A 325 -3.52 19.46 4.11
N PRO A 326 -3.92 18.85 5.24
CA PRO A 326 -3.14 17.79 5.86
C PRO A 326 -2.95 16.62 4.90
N VAL A 327 -1.84 15.88 5.04
CA VAL A 327 -1.57 14.68 4.27
C VAL A 327 -1.94 13.45 5.09
N LEU A 328 -2.84 12.61 4.58
CA LEU A 328 -3.25 11.36 5.19
C LEU A 328 -2.34 10.23 4.70
N ALA A 329 -1.57 9.65 5.62
CA ALA A 329 -0.84 8.40 5.45
C ALA A 329 -1.51 7.29 6.27
N THR A 330 -2.83 7.20 6.15
CA THR A 330 -3.73 6.38 6.99
C THR A 330 -3.93 4.95 6.48
N GLY A 331 -3.32 4.58 5.34
CA GLY A 331 -3.35 3.22 4.80
C GLY A 331 -4.46 2.99 3.78
N PHE A 332 -4.91 1.74 3.66
CA PHE A 332 -5.85 1.31 2.61
C PHE A 332 -6.84 0.27 3.16
N GLU A 333 -8.10 0.31 2.71
CA GLU A 333 -9.14 -0.67 3.10
C GLU A 333 -8.99 -2.01 2.38
N GLY A 334 -8.41 -2.00 1.18
CA GLY A 334 -8.16 -3.20 0.39
C GLY A 334 -9.27 -3.59 -0.59
N SER A 335 -8.89 -4.36 -1.62
CA SER A 335 -9.80 -4.77 -2.70
C SER A 335 -10.81 -5.86 -2.30
N LEU A 336 -10.57 -6.56 -1.18
CA LEU A 336 -11.46 -7.60 -0.67
C LEU A 336 -12.87 -7.08 -0.37
N THR A 337 -13.07 -5.78 -0.18
CA THR A 337 -14.39 -5.15 -0.05
C THR A 337 -15.32 -5.42 -1.25
N LEU A 338 -14.76 -5.70 -2.44
CA LEU A 338 -15.53 -6.07 -3.64
C LEU A 338 -16.04 -7.51 -3.65
N VAL A 339 -15.39 -8.40 -2.89
CA VAL A 339 -15.64 -9.84 -2.84
C VAL A 339 -15.80 -10.34 -1.40
N GLU A 340 -16.15 -9.43 -0.49
CA GLU A 340 -16.19 -9.69 0.95
C GLU A 340 -17.15 -10.83 1.27
N ASP A 341 -18.30 -10.89 0.59
CA ASP A 341 -19.31 -11.95 0.77
C ASP A 341 -18.83 -13.34 0.32
N LEU A 342 -17.68 -13.44 -0.36
CA LEU A 342 -17.08 -14.68 -0.80
C LEU A 342 -15.96 -15.19 0.12
N PHE A 343 -15.61 -14.45 1.18
CA PHE A 343 -14.64 -14.86 2.20
C PHE A 343 -15.31 -14.93 3.58
N ALA A 344 -14.88 -15.89 4.40
CA ALA A 344 -15.08 -15.78 5.84
C ALA A 344 -13.93 -14.94 6.42
N PHE A 345 -14.13 -14.35 7.60
CA PHE A 345 -13.13 -13.48 8.24
C PHE A 345 -12.95 -13.86 9.70
N ASP A 346 -11.69 -13.87 10.14
CA ASP A 346 -11.29 -13.94 11.54
C ASP A 346 -10.64 -12.60 11.92
N GLY A 347 -11.38 -11.77 12.65
CA GLY A 347 -10.97 -10.39 12.91
C GLY A 347 -10.94 -9.56 11.62
N GLU A 348 -9.76 -9.02 11.29
CA GLU A 348 -9.54 -8.15 10.12
C GLU A 348 -9.02 -8.92 8.89
N PHE A 349 -8.72 -10.23 9.04
CA PHE A 349 -8.12 -11.04 7.98
C PHE A 349 -9.12 -12.05 7.40
N PRO A 350 -9.04 -12.32 6.08
CA PRO A 350 -9.81 -13.39 5.47
C PRO A 350 -9.34 -14.74 6.03
N GLU A 351 -10.28 -15.62 6.37
CA GLU A 351 -9.98 -17.01 6.69
C GLU A 351 -9.65 -17.76 5.38
N LEU A 352 -8.43 -18.27 5.31
CA LEU A 352 -7.92 -19.02 4.17
C LEU A 352 -7.55 -20.44 4.60
N THR A 353 -7.61 -21.37 3.65
CA THR A 353 -6.95 -22.67 3.78
C THR A 353 -5.43 -22.52 3.68
N ASP A 354 -4.69 -23.57 4.02
CA ASP A 354 -3.23 -23.65 3.86
C ASP A 354 -2.74 -23.47 2.40
N CYS A 355 -3.65 -23.44 1.43
CA CYS A 355 -3.41 -23.21 0.00
C CYS A 355 -3.90 -21.84 -0.48
N ASP A 356 -4.21 -20.91 0.43
CA ASP A 356 -4.76 -19.56 0.16
C ASP A 356 -6.14 -19.56 -0.52
N GLU A 357 -6.88 -20.66 -0.42
CA GLU A 357 -8.27 -20.74 -0.87
C GLU A 357 -9.23 -20.20 0.19
N SER A 358 -10.28 -19.47 -0.23
CA SER A 358 -11.38 -19.07 0.64
C SER A 358 -12.03 -20.28 1.31
N THR A 359 -12.20 -20.22 2.63
CA THR A 359 -12.92 -21.25 3.39
C THR A 359 -14.44 -21.19 3.16
N ALA A 360 -14.96 -20.05 2.72
CA ALA A 360 -16.38 -19.84 2.42
C ALA A 360 -16.75 -20.23 0.97
N THR A 361 -15.83 -20.02 0.03
CA THR A 361 -16.09 -20.16 -1.41
C THR A 361 -15.01 -20.98 -2.10
N PRO A 362 -15.18 -22.32 -2.19
CA PRO A 362 -14.22 -23.18 -2.88
C PRO A 362 -14.04 -22.78 -4.35
N GLY A 363 -12.78 -22.74 -4.80
CA GLY A 363 -12.34 -22.33 -6.12
C GLY A 363 -11.93 -20.86 -6.23
N LEU A 364 -12.14 -20.07 -5.18
CA LEU A 364 -11.67 -18.69 -5.07
C LEU A 364 -10.42 -18.65 -4.18
N PHE A 365 -9.31 -18.17 -4.73
CA PHE A 365 -8.01 -18.05 -4.07
C PHE A 365 -7.64 -16.57 -3.86
N LEU A 366 -6.81 -16.28 -2.85
CA LEU A 366 -6.26 -14.97 -2.58
C LEU A 366 -4.74 -14.99 -2.71
N VAL A 367 -4.15 -14.01 -3.39
CA VAL A 367 -2.69 -13.83 -3.45
C VAL A 367 -2.31 -12.36 -3.24
N GLY A 368 -1.10 -12.13 -2.74
CA GLY A 368 -0.55 -10.79 -2.55
C GLY A 368 -0.62 -10.29 -1.10
N PRO A 369 -0.55 -8.97 -0.88
CA PRO A 369 -0.30 -8.40 0.44
C PRO A 369 -1.44 -8.56 1.45
N GLN A 370 -2.62 -9.03 1.00
CA GLN A 370 -3.77 -9.29 1.86
C GLN A 370 -3.82 -10.73 2.40
N VAL A 371 -2.89 -11.59 1.99
CA VAL A 371 -2.76 -12.94 2.56
C VAL A 371 -2.19 -12.81 3.97
N ALA A 372 -2.82 -13.51 4.91
CA ALA A 372 -2.37 -13.62 6.28
C ALA A 372 -2.57 -15.05 6.78
N HIS A 373 -1.60 -15.56 7.53
CA HIS A 373 -1.62 -16.87 8.18
C HIS A 373 -0.99 -16.75 9.56
N ASP A 374 -1.55 -17.45 10.55
CA ASP A 374 -1.04 -17.52 11.94
C ASP A 374 -0.73 -16.14 12.57
N GLY A 375 -1.56 -15.14 12.25
CA GLY A 375 -1.41 -13.78 12.76
C GLY A 375 -0.32 -12.95 12.04
N GLN A 376 0.35 -13.50 11.03
CA GLN A 376 1.32 -12.78 10.21
C GLN A 376 0.74 -12.37 8.86
N GLN A 377 0.83 -11.06 8.56
CA GLN A 377 0.54 -10.53 7.23
C GLN A 377 1.72 -10.71 6.28
N PHE A 378 1.41 -11.05 5.04
CA PHE A 378 2.39 -11.21 3.99
C PHE A 378 2.53 -9.92 3.18
N CYS A 379 2.69 -8.77 3.84
CA CYS A 379 2.63 -7.44 3.19
C CYS A 379 3.83 -7.11 2.27
N PHE A 380 4.94 -7.86 2.35
CA PHE A 380 6.13 -7.67 1.51
C PHE A 380 6.19 -8.65 0.35
N ILE A 381 6.74 -8.21 -0.79
CA ILE A 381 6.91 -9.03 -2.00
C ILE A 381 7.61 -10.35 -1.70
N TYR A 382 8.71 -10.32 -0.94
CA TYR A 382 9.44 -11.54 -0.61
C TYR A 382 8.66 -12.53 0.28
N LYS A 383 7.63 -12.08 1.01
CA LYS A 383 6.71 -12.94 1.78
C LYS A 383 5.63 -13.52 0.85
N PHE A 384 4.78 -12.67 0.27
CA PHE A 384 3.64 -13.15 -0.52
C PHE A 384 4.04 -13.90 -1.80
N ARG A 385 5.23 -13.65 -2.37
CA ARG A 385 5.68 -14.38 -3.57
C ARG A 385 5.89 -15.86 -3.34
N GLN A 386 6.11 -16.28 -2.10
CA GLN A 386 6.33 -17.69 -1.76
C GLN A 386 5.05 -18.52 -1.90
N ARG A 387 3.91 -17.85 -2.11
CA ARG A 387 2.58 -18.45 -2.20
C ARG A 387 2.08 -18.67 -3.62
N PHE A 388 2.70 -18.03 -4.62
CA PHE A 388 2.28 -18.12 -6.01
C PHE A 388 2.25 -19.57 -6.53
N ALA A 389 3.33 -20.32 -6.25
CA ALA A 389 3.43 -21.71 -6.66
C ALA A 389 2.52 -22.64 -5.85
N VAL A 390 2.20 -22.30 -4.60
CA VAL A 390 1.24 -23.06 -3.75
C VAL A 390 -0.15 -23.03 -4.40
N VAL A 391 -0.62 -21.84 -4.78
CA VAL A 391 -1.92 -21.66 -5.45
C VAL A 391 -1.90 -22.32 -6.84
N ALA A 392 -0.84 -22.11 -7.61
CA ALA A 392 -0.70 -22.71 -8.94
C ALA A 392 -0.69 -24.25 -8.89
N GLU A 393 0.03 -24.87 -7.95
CA GLU A 393 0.06 -26.32 -7.75
C GLU A 393 -1.33 -26.83 -7.38
N THR A 394 -1.99 -26.18 -6.42
CA THR A 394 -3.33 -26.58 -5.96
C THR A 394 -4.34 -26.60 -7.12
N ILE A 395 -4.32 -25.58 -7.98
CA ILE A 395 -5.20 -25.51 -9.15
C ILE A 395 -4.78 -26.54 -10.21
N GLY A 396 -3.48 -26.66 -10.48
CA GLY A 396 -2.92 -27.62 -11.44
C GLY A 396 -3.31 -29.06 -11.11
N GLU A 397 -3.17 -29.48 -9.85
CA GLU A 397 -3.56 -30.81 -9.39
C GLU A 397 -5.06 -31.08 -9.59
N ARG A 398 -5.91 -30.09 -9.27
CA ARG A 398 -7.37 -30.20 -9.45
C ARG A 398 -7.79 -30.27 -10.92
N LEU A 399 -7.01 -29.64 -11.80
CA LEU A 399 -7.19 -29.73 -13.25
C LEU A 399 -6.53 -30.98 -13.86
N GLY A 400 -5.74 -31.73 -13.09
CA GLY A 400 -4.99 -32.90 -13.56
C GLY A 400 -3.80 -32.56 -14.44
N ALA A 401 -3.25 -31.35 -14.31
CA ALA A 401 -2.03 -30.90 -14.98
C ALA A 401 -0.77 -31.51 -14.34
N ASP A 402 0.32 -31.54 -15.09
CA ASP A 402 1.65 -31.89 -14.56
C ASP A 402 2.22 -30.71 -13.77
N VAL A 403 2.43 -30.90 -12.46
CA VAL A 403 2.93 -29.86 -11.54
C VAL A 403 4.43 -29.99 -11.25
N ASP A 404 5.11 -30.99 -11.80
CA ASP A 404 6.57 -31.17 -11.66
C ASP A 404 7.38 -29.90 -11.97
N PRO A 405 7.02 -29.04 -12.96
CA PRO A 405 7.72 -27.79 -13.22
C PRO A 405 7.84 -26.84 -12.02
N LEU A 406 6.90 -26.87 -11.07
CA LEU A 406 6.91 -26.02 -9.87
C LEU A 406 7.96 -26.45 -8.84
N SER A 407 8.62 -27.60 -9.02
CA SER A 407 9.73 -28.04 -8.16
C SER A 407 10.86 -27.00 -8.08
N GLU A 408 11.04 -26.20 -9.14
CA GLU A 408 11.99 -25.09 -9.14
C GLU A 408 11.69 -24.07 -8.05
N TYR A 409 10.42 -23.75 -7.78
CA TYR A 409 10.06 -22.79 -6.73
C TYR A 409 10.48 -23.29 -5.34
N ARG A 410 10.39 -24.60 -5.09
CA ARG A 410 10.90 -25.22 -3.85
C ARG A 410 12.41 -25.11 -3.74
N GLU A 411 13.14 -25.40 -4.82
CA GLU A 411 14.61 -25.28 -4.86
C GLU A 411 15.10 -23.85 -4.63
N LYS A 412 14.26 -22.85 -4.92
CA LYS A 412 14.60 -21.43 -4.88
C LYS A 412 14.00 -20.70 -3.68
N GLU A 413 13.43 -21.44 -2.72
CA GLU A 413 12.81 -20.90 -1.50
C GLU A 413 11.70 -19.89 -1.82
N MET A 414 10.92 -20.18 -2.87
CA MET A 414 9.74 -19.43 -3.30
C MET A 414 8.47 -20.29 -3.25
N PHE A 415 8.46 -21.29 -2.36
CA PHE A 415 7.34 -22.19 -2.13
C PHE A 415 7.21 -22.43 -0.62
N LEU A 416 6.32 -21.68 0.02
CA LEU A 416 6.07 -21.80 1.46
C LEU A 416 4.95 -22.81 1.67
N GLU A 417 5.26 -24.03 2.09
CA GLU A 417 4.27 -25.09 2.37
C GLU A 417 3.89 -25.17 3.84
N ASP A 418 4.88 -24.90 4.70
CA ASP A 418 4.75 -25.00 6.15
C ASP A 418 4.55 -23.60 6.74
N LEU A 419 3.35 -23.34 7.25
CA LEU A 419 2.98 -22.07 7.84
C LEU A 419 3.42 -21.95 9.31
N ASP A 420 3.83 -23.05 9.95
CA ASP A 420 4.32 -23.06 11.33
C ASP A 420 5.58 -22.17 11.50
N CYS A 421 6.29 -21.87 10.40
CA CYS A 421 7.48 -21.01 10.39
C CYS A 421 7.18 -19.50 10.25
N CYS A 422 5.91 -19.09 10.21
CA CYS A 422 5.52 -17.68 10.12
C CYS A 422 5.67 -16.92 11.46
N GLU A 423 5.98 -17.61 12.57
CA GLU A 423 6.42 -16.94 13.79
C GLU A 423 7.72 -16.16 13.50
N PRO A 424 7.84 -14.87 13.87
CA PRO A 424 9.07 -14.14 13.65
C PRO A 424 10.22 -14.85 14.36
N ASP A 425 11.15 -15.44 13.61
CA ASP A 425 12.42 -15.91 14.14
C ASP A 425 13.13 -14.67 14.70
N TYR A 426 13.03 -14.51 16.02
CA TYR A 426 13.70 -13.43 16.72
C TYR A 426 15.21 -13.56 16.47
N CYS A 427 15.80 -12.48 15.97
CA CYS A 427 17.25 -12.38 15.91
C CYS A 427 17.81 -12.58 17.34
N ASP A 428 18.86 -13.40 17.46
CA ASP A 428 19.51 -13.68 18.75
C ASP A 428 20.02 -12.41 19.47
N CYS A 429 20.16 -11.27 18.77
CA CYS A 429 20.64 -10.00 19.32
C CYS A 429 20.05 -8.75 18.66
#